data_AF-A0A7S0KYX3-F1
#
_entry.id   AF-A0A7S0KYX3-F1
#
_cell.length_a   1.000
_cell.length_b   1.000
_cell.length_c   1.000
_cell.angle_alpha   90.00
_cell.angle_beta   90.00
_cell.angle_gamma   90.00
#
_symmetry.space_group_name_H-M   'P 1'
#
loop_
_entity.id
_entity.type
_entity.pdbx_description
1 polymer ?
#
loop_
_entity_poly.entity_id
_entity_poly.type
_entity_poly.pdbx_seq_one_letter_code
_entity_poly.pdbx_strand_id
1 'polypeptide(L)'
;GMLKVQMAPEPRDIRWENAFINQSWSNGREWAANILLALGAFLWSIPVASLQAFSNMESLSTIPGLGWLELYSGGEFANFVNGYLPVVALLSLVMILPFVFQHIAEKYELRKTNSDVQRSVLSRFFYYQVSFQ
;
A
#
# COMPACT_ATOMS: atom_id res chain seq x y z
N GLY A 1 -34.54 10.59 8.19
CA GLY A 1 -33.48 9.96 7.37
C GLY A 1 -33.92 10.02 5.92
N MET A 2 -33.05 10.46 5.01
CA MET A 2 -33.35 10.46 3.57
C MET A 2 -33.25 9.03 3.04
N LEU A 3 -34.27 8.59 2.30
CA LEU A 3 -34.21 7.32 1.58
C LEU A 3 -33.29 7.48 0.37
N LYS A 4 -32.20 6.71 0.35
CA LYS A 4 -31.28 6.67 -0.79
C LYS A 4 -31.68 5.51 -1.69
N VAL A 5 -32.12 5.82 -2.91
CA VAL A 5 -32.46 4.82 -3.93
C VAL A 5 -31.31 4.78 -4.95
N GLN A 6 -30.84 3.59 -5.29
CA GLN A 6 -29.82 3.35 -6.30
C GLN A 6 -30.16 2.08 -7.08
N MET A 7 -29.64 1.95 -8.30
CA MET A 7 -29.76 0.69 -9.06
C MET A 7 -29.15 -0.45 -8.26
N ALA A 8 -29.86 -1.59 -8.24
CA ALA A 8 -29.36 -2.78 -7.57
C ALA A 8 -28.08 -3.25 -8.29
N PRO A 9 -26.97 -3.44 -7.55
CA PRO A 9 -25.75 -4.02 -8.13
C PRO A 9 -25.98 -5.50 -8.45
N GLU A 10 -25.07 -6.07 -9.24
CA GLU A 10 -25.08 -7.51 -9.52
C GLU A 10 -25.00 -8.30 -8.19
N PRO A 11 -25.79 -9.39 -8.01
CA PRO A 11 -25.77 -10.18 -6.77
C PRO A 11 -24.38 -10.70 -6.36
N ARG A 12 -23.49 -10.92 -7.32
CA ARG A 12 -22.11 -11.38 -7.11
C ARG A 12 -21.18 -10.28 -6.62
N ASP A 13 -21.53 -9.02 -6.89
CA ASP A 13 -20.77 -7.86 -6.43
C ASP A 13 -21.11 -7.52 -4.97
N ILE A 14 -22.24 -7.98 -4.45
CA ILE A 14 -22.69 -7.69 -3.10
C ILE A 14 -21.88 -8.47 -2.06
N ARG A 15 -21.35 -7.76 -1.09
CA ARG A 15 -20.77 -8.33 0.12
C ARG A 15 -21.86 -8.50 1.18
N TRP A 16 -22.46 -9.68 1.20
CA TRP A 16 -23.57 -10.02 2.10
C TRP A 16 -23.25 -9.81 3.59
N GLU A 17 -22.00 -10.06 3.99
CA GLU A 17 -21.48 -9.81 5.35
C GLU A 17 -21.66 -8.36 5.80
N ASN A 18 -21.57 -7.42 4.86
CA ASN A 18 -21.56 -5.98 5.12
C ASN A 18 -22.88 -5.29 4.68
N ALA A 19 -23.78 -6.01 4.00
CA ALA A 19 -24.97 -5.44 3.38
C ALA A 19 -25.89 -4.72 4.39
N PHE A 20 -25.99 -5.26 5.60
CA PHE A 20 -26.84 -4.77 6.69
C PHE A 20 -26.29 -3.53 7.41
N ILE A 21 -25.02 -3.16 7.18
CA ILE A 21 -24.37 -2.06 7.88
C ILE A 21 -24.96 -0.71 7.43
N ASN A 22 -25.18 0.19 8.38
CA ASN A 22 -25.66 1.53 8.08
C ASN A 22 -24.61 2.31 7.27
N GLN A 23 -25.02 2.96 6.18
CA GLN A 23 -24.11 3.70 5.31
C GLN A 23 -23.42 4.85 6.05
N SER A 24 -24.11 5.55 6.94
CA SER A 24 -23.49 6.64 7.72
C SER A 24 -22.36 6.15 8.61
N TRP A 25 -22.47 4.93 9.15
CA TRP A 25 -21.43 4.31 9.96
C TRP A 25 -20.20 3.94 9.11
N SER A 26 -20.45 3.32 7.95
CA SER A 26 -19.39 2.99 6.98
C SER A 26 -18.66 4.26 6.50
N ASN A 27 -19.40 5.32 6.16
CA ASN A 27 -18.82 6.61 5.73
C ASN A 27 -17.95 7.25 6.82
N GLY A 28 -18.34 7.18 8.09
CA GLY A 28 -17.53 7.69 9.20
C GLY A 28 -16.21 6.95 9.35
N ARG A 29 -16.23 5.62 9.17
CA ARG A 29 -15.03 4.78 9.17
C ARG A 29 -14.15 5.05 7.95
N GLU A 30 -14.73 5.22 6.78
CA GLU A 30 -14.00 5.62 5.57
C GLU A 30 -13.28 6.95 5.76
N TRP A 31 -13.95 7.94 6.35
CA TRP A 31 -13.34 9.22 6.65
C TRP A 31 -12.15 9.09 7.63
N ALA A 32 -12.33 8.34 8.72
CA ALA A 32 -11.25 8.08 9.67
C ALA A 32 -10.08 7.32 9.02
N ALA A 33 -10.35 6.31 8.19
CA ALA A 33 -9.36 5.57 7.44
C ALA A 33 -8.58 6.48 6.48
N ASN A 34 -9.27 7.36 5.75
CA ASN A 34 -8.62 8.30 4.83
C ASN A 34 -7.68 9.26 5.55
N ILE A 35 -8.04 9.74 6.75
CA ILE A 35 -7.14 10.58 7.57
C ILE A 35 -5.90 9.79 8.01
N LEU A 36 -6.09 8.58 8.53
CA LEU A 36 -4.98 7.73 8.95
C LEU A 36 -4.06 7.36 7.78
N LEU A 37 -4.62 7.09 6.61
CA LEU A 37 -3.86 6.83 5.39
C LEU A 37 -3.13 8.08 4.90
N ALA A 38 -3.73 9.27 4.99
CA ALA A 38 -3.04 10.51 4.66
C ALA A 38 -1.82 10.74 5.57
N LEU A 39 -1.97 10.53 6.88
CA LEU A 39 -0.86 10.57 7.83
C LEU A 39 0.18 9.48 7.54
N GLY A 40 -0.28 8.27 7.22
CA GLY A 40 0.56 7.15 6.83
C GLY A 40 1.36 7.42 5.56
N ALA A 41 0.81 8.15 4.59
CA ALA A 41 1.50 8.54 3.37
C ALA A 41 2.69 9.47 3.66
N PHE A 42 2.53 10.44 4.58
CA PHE A 42 3.66 11.27 5.02
C PHE A 42 4.74 10.43 5.70
N LEU A 43 4.37 9.50 6.58
CA LEU A 43 5.33 8.60 7.23
C LEU A 43 6.00 7.64 6.23
N TRP A 44 5.31 7.24 5.17
CA TRP A 44 5.83 6.36 4.13
C TRP A 44 6.91 7.00 3.26
N SER A 45 6.98 8.33 3.20
CA SER A 45 8.08 9.02 2.52
C SER A 45 9.45 8.68 3.13
N ILE A 46 9.50 8.43 4.45
CA ILE A 46 10.73 8.13 5.19
C ILE A 46 11.39 6.82 4.75
N PRO A 47 10.70 5.65 4.77
CA PRO A 47 11.31 4.39 4.30
C PRO A 47 11.65 4.44 2.81
N VAL A 48 10.84 5.10 1.98
CA VAL A 48 11.12 5.24 0.55
C VAL A 48 12.37 6.08 0.31
N ALA A 49 12.50 7.23 0.97
CA ALA A 49 13.68 8.09 0.86
C ALA A 49 14.95 7.39 1.39
N SER A 50 14.80 6.60 2.46
CA SER A 50 15.89 5.79 3.01
C SER A 50 16.37 4.75 1.99
N LEU A 51 15.47 3.99 1.36
CA LEU A 51 15.80 3.05 0.28
C LEU A 51 16.46 3.73 -0.93
N GLN A 52 16.02 4.93 -1.30
CA GLN A 52 16.66 5.71 -2.37
C GLN A 52 18.07 6.18 -1.98
N ALA A 53 18.28 6.63 -0.74
CA ALA A 53 19.60 7.00 -0.24
C ALA A 53 20.57 5.80 -0.25
N PHE A 54 20.09 4.60 0.09
CA PHE A 54 20.89 3.36 -0.01
C PHE A 54 21.27 2.99 -1.45
N SER A 55 20.50 3.43 -2.45
CA SER A 55 20.78 3.15 -3.87
C SER A 55 21.86 4.05 -4.48
N ASN A 56 22.16 5.20 -3.86
CA ASN A 56 22.93 6.27 -4.50
C ASN A 56 24.42 6.31 -4.14
N MET A 57 24.88 5.58 -3.12
CA MET A 57 26.30 5.58 -2.74
C MET A 57 26.69 4.23 -2.17
N GLU A 58 27.74 3.61 -2.73
CA GLU A 58 29.03 3.24 -2.08
C GLU A 58 29.05 2.79 -0.60
N SER A 59 27.91 2.47 0.00
CA SER A 59 27.67 2.41 1.46
C SER A 59 27.13 1.06 1.91
N LEU A 60 26.89 0.13 0.97
CA LEU A 60 26.52 -1.25 1.27
C LEU A 60 27.62 -2.03 2.01
N SER A 61 28.88 -1.57 1.96
CA SER A 61 30.00 -2.10 2.77
C SER A 61 29.95 -1.70 4.25
N THR A 62 29.14 -0.70 4.62
CA THR A 62 29.12 -0.14 5.99
C THR A 62 27.98 -0.67 6.86
N ILE A 63 27.09 -1.53 6.32
CA ILE A 63 25.93 -2.05 7.06
C ILE A 63 26.33 -3.32 7.83
N PRO A 64 26.29 -3.32 9.18
CA PRO A 64 26.59 -4.50 9.98
C PRO A 64 25.49 -5.56 9.76
N GLY A 65 25.80 -6.60 8.97
CA GLY A 65 24.86 -7.65 8.58
C GLY A 65 24.92 -8.03 7.09
N LEU A 66 25.50 -7.17 6.25
CA LEU A 66 25.72 -7.43 4.82
C LEU A 66 27.18 -7.82 4.48
N GLY A 67 28.02 -8.14 5.47
CA GLY A 67 29.42 -8.57 5.25
C GLY A 67 29.57 -9.85 4.39
N TRP A 68 28.49 -10.60 4.15
CA TRP A 68 28.49 -11.70 3.18
C TRP A 68 28.58 -11.23 1.72
N LEU A 69 28.24 -9.97 1.41
CA LEU A 69 28.43 -9.37 0.09
C LEU A 69 29.92 -9.08 -0.20
N GLU A 70 30.73 -8.77 0.83
CA GLU A 70 32.17 -8.63 0.68
C GLU A 70 32.84 -9.95 0.28
N LEU A 71 32.32 -11.10 0.74
CA LEU A 71 32.80 -12.43 0.34
C LEU A 71 32.59 -12.75 -1.16
N TYR A 72 31.67 -12.04 -1.83
CA TYR A 72 31.37 -12.21 -3.26
C TYR A 72 31.76 -11.00 -4.12
N SER A 73 32.45 -10.02 -3.53
CA SER A 73 32.77 -8.69 -4.09
C SER A 73 33.60 -8.67 -5.38
N GLY A 74 34.04 -9.82 -5.89
CA GLY A 74 34.71 -9.93 -7.20
C GLY A 74 33.80 -10.33 -8.38
N GLY A 75 32.53 -10.69 -8.15
CA GLY A 75 31.64 -11.24 -9.17
C GLY A 75 30.49 -10.33 -9.58
N GLU A 76 29.96 -10.51 -10.79
CA GLU A 76 28.77 -9.84 -11.34
C GLU A 76 27.57 -9.83 -10.38
N PHE A 77 27.49 -10.83 -9.50
CA PHE A 77 26.46 -10.96 -8.47
C PHE A 77 26.49 -9.84 -7.42
N ALA A 78 27.67 -9.34 -7.01
CA ALA A 78 27.77 -8.25 -6.05
C ALA A 78 27.28 -6.93 -6.66
N ASN A 79 27.61 -6.65 -7.92
CA ASN A 79 27.12 -5.47 -8.64
C ASN A 79 25.61 -5.55 -8.90
N PHE A 80 25.09 -6.75 -9.18
CA PHE A 80 23.66 -6.98 -9.31
C PHE A 80 22.90 -6.69 -8.01
N VAL A 81 23.38 -7.20 -6.87
CA VAL A 81 22.74 -6.95 -5.58
C VAL A 81 22.83 -5.48 -5.19
N ASN A 82 23.99 -4.82 -5.35
CA ASN A 82 24.12 -3.39 -5.02
C ASN A 82 23.21 -2.48 -5.87
N GLY A 83 23.02 -2.81 -7.16
CA GLY A 83 22.19 -2.00 -8.06
C GLY A 83 20.69 -2.29 -7.99
N TYR A 84 20.29 -3.56 -7.83
CA TYR A 84 18.90 -3.97 -7.96
C TYR A 84 18.19 -4.24 -6.61
N LEU A 85 18.92 -4.53 -5.52
CA LEU A 85 18.31 -4.82 -4.23
C LEU A 85 17.43 -3.67 -3.71
N PRO A 86 17.83 -2.39 -3.77
CA PRO A 86 16.96 -1.28 -3.33
C PRO A 86 15.66 -1.20 -4.14
N VAL A 87 15.76 -1.45 -5.45
CA VAL A 87 14.60 -1.43 -6.37
C VAL A 87 13.65 -2.59 -6.05
N VAL A 88 14.17 -3.80 -5.87
CA VAL A 88 13.37 -4.99 -5.52
C VAL A 88 12.73 -4.83 -4.13
N ALA A 89 13.46 -4.27 -3.17
CA ALA A 89 12.92 -3.97 -1.84
C ALA A 89 11.77 -2.96 -1.92
N LEU A 90 11.93 -1.89 -2.69
CA LEU A 90 10.88 -0.89 -2.90
C LEU A 90 9.66 -1.49 -3.61
N LEU A 91 9.86 -2.30 -4.66
CA LEU A 91 8.76 -2.97 -5.36
C LEU A 91 7.99 -3.90 -4.44
N SER A 92 8.69 -4.67 -3.60
CA SER A 92 8.07 -5.56 -2.62
C SER A 92 7.24 -4.78 -1.61
N LEU A 93 7.78 -3.65 -1.13
CA LEU A 93 7.10 -2.74 -0.21
C LEU A 93 5.80 -2.16 -0.82
N VAL A 94 5.86 -1.72 -2.08
CA VAL A 94 4.70 -1.20 -2.82
C VAL A 94 3.67 -2.29 -3.12
N MET A 95 4.10 -3.53 -3.37
CA MET A 95 3.21 -4.67 -3.64
C MET A 95 2.34 -5.02 -2.42
N ILE A 96 2.78 -4.71 -1.20
CA ILE A 96 2.02 -4.98 0.03
C ILE A 96 0.87 -3.96 0.22
N LEU A 97 1.03 -2.71 -0.23
CA LEU A 97 0.03 -1.65 -0.07
C LEU A 97 -1.39 -2.01 -0.53
N PRO A 98 -1.63 -2.56 -1.75
CA PRO A 98 -2.98 -2.90 -2.18
C PRO A 98 -3.66 -3.93 -1.26
N PHE A 99 -2.91 -4.89 -0.70
CA PHE A 99 -3.45 -5.84 0.27
C PHE A 99 -3.87 -5.16 1.57
N VAL A 100 -3.10 -4.18 2.05
CA VAL A 100 -3.45 -3.37 3.23
C VAL A 100 -4.71 -2.54 2.97
N PHE A 101 -4.79 -1.84 1.84
CA PHE A 101 -5.96 -1.04 1.49
C PHE A 101 -7.20 -1.90 1.31
N GLN A 102 -7.06 -3.09 0.73
CA GLN A 102 -8.15 -4.04 0.60
C GLN A 102 -8.64 -4.47 1.99
N HIS A 103 -7.74 -4.84 2.89
CA HIS A 103 -8.13 -5.22 4.25
C HIS A 103 -8.88 -4.10 4.98
N ILE A 104 -8.44 -2.85 4.84
CA ILE A 104 -9.12 -1.67 5.41
C ILE A 104 -10.52 -1.50 4.80
N ALA A 105 -10.63 -1.53 3.47
CA ALA A 105 -11.89 -1.34 2.76
C ALA A 105 -12.92 -2.45 3.09
N GLU A 106 -12.47 -3.68 3.25
CA GLU A 106 -13.33 -4.83 3.48
C GLU A 106 -13.74 -5.00 4.96
N LYS A 107 -12.77 -4.92 5.88
CA LYS A 107 -12.96 -5.27 7.29
C LYS A 107 -13.20 -4.06 8.18
N TYR A 108 -12.55 -2.93 7.89
CA TYR A 108 -12.71 -1.72 8.71
C TYR A 108 -13.86 -0.85 8.21
N GLU A 109 -13.87 -0.50 6.92
CA GLU A 109 -14.92 0.35 6.33
C GLU A 109 -16.24 -0.39 6.11
N LEU A 110 -16.17 -1.73 6.04
CA LEU A 110 -17.32 -2.59 5.78
C LEU A 110 -18.07 -2.18 4.51
N ARG A 111 -17.33 -1.98 3.41
CA ARG A 111 -17.94 -1.65 2.11
C ARG A 111 -18.88 -2.76 1.63
N LYS A 112 -19.96 -2.34 0.98
CA LYS A 112 -21.08 -3.22 0.63
C LYS A 112 -20.91 -3.94 -0.69
N THR A 113 -20.03 -3.47 -1.56
CA THR A 113 -19.78 -4.09 -2.86
C THR A 113 -18.29 -4.27 -3.13
N ASN A 114 -17.94 -5.31 -3.89
CA ASN A 114 -16.55 -5.56 -4.28
C ASN A 114 -16.04 -4.49 -5.24
N SER A 115 -16.89 -3.99 -6.14
CA SER A 115 -16.59 -2.85 -7.02
C SER A 115 -16.18 -1.61 -6.23
N ASP A 116 -16.84 -1.33 -5.10
CA ASP A 116 -16.52 -0.17 -4.27
C ASP A 116 -15.22 -0.38 -3.47
N VAL A 117 -14.95 -1.61 -3.01
CA VAL A 117 -13.65 -1.99 -2.44
C VAL A 117 -12.53 -1.78 -3.45
N GLN A 118 -12.67 -2.33 -4.66
CA GLN A 118 -11.66 -2.21 -5.71
C GLN A 118 -11.40 -0.75 -6.09
N ARG A 119 -12.47 0.05 -6.23
CA ARG A 119 -12.35 1.48 -6.52
C ARG A 119 -11.59 2.22 -5.43
N SER A 120 -11.84 1.90 -4.16
CA SER A 120 -11.12 2.49 -3.03
C SER A 120 -9.66 2.12 -3.00
N VAL A 121 -9.35 0.83 -3.15
CA VAL A 121 -7.98 0.31 -3.20
C VAL A 121 -7.20 0.99 -4.32
N LEU A 122 -7.78 1.04 -5.52
CA LEU A 122 -7.16 1.66 -6.68
C LEU A 122 -6.91 3.16 -6.47
N SER A 123 -7.93 3.88 -5.96
CA SER A 123 -7.84 5.31 -5.69
C SER A 123 -6.72 5.61 -4.67
N ARG A 124 -6.70 4.88 -3.55
CA ARG A 124 -5.69 5.04 -2.50
C ARG A 124 -4.30 4.69 -2.98
N PHE A 125 -4.17 3.59 -3.72
CA PHE A 125 -2.90 3.19 -4.31
C PHE A 125 -2.37 4.24 -5.28
N PHE A 126 -3.24 4.79 -6.14
CA PHE A 126 -2.88 5.88 -7.03
C PHE A 126 -2.42 7.13 -6.27
N TYR A 127 -3.14 7.55 -5.23
CA TYR A 127 -2.73 8.69 -4.40
C TYR A 127 -1.36 8.47 -3.74
N TYR A 128 -1.11 7.26 -3.24
CA TYR A 128 0.21 6.90 -2.70
C TYR A 128 1.28 6.99 -3.79
N GLN A 129 1.08 6.37 -4.96
CA GLN A 129 2.08 6.43 -6.04
C GLN A 129 2.40 7.86 -6.49
N VAL A 130 1.39 8.71 -6.67
CA VAL A 130 1.58 10.11 -7.07
C VAL A 130 2.27 10.92 -5.97
N SER A 131 2.08 10.58 -4.70
CA SER A 131 2.74 11.29 -3.60
C SER A 131 4.26 11.04 -3.49
N PHE A 132 4.80 10.01 -4.15
CA PHE A 132 6.22 9.65 -4.11
C PHE A 132 6.95 9.83 -5.45
N GLN A 133 6.26 10.36 -6.48
CA GLN A 133 6.83 10.66 -7.79
C GLN A 133 7.30 12.11 -7.84
#